data_AF-A0A174GSS7-F1
#
_entry.id   AF-A0A174GSS7-F1
#
_cell.length_a   1.000
_cell.length_b   1.000
_cell.length_c   1.000
_cell.angle_alpha   90.00
_cell.angle_beta   90.00
_cell.angle_gamma   90.00
#
_symmetry.space_group_name_H-M   'P 1'
#
loop_
_entity.id
_entity.type
_entity.pdbx_description
1 polymer ?
#
loop_
_entity_poly.entity_id
_entity_poly.type
_entity_poly.pdbx_seq_one_letter_code
_entity_poly.pdbx_strand_id
1 'polypeptide(L)'
;MKKEILAHNSEMVDIMLKELKEYVKSKEDNQNEKIVEKKKAIKGIRKYRLGYDYLFLPKRTFKYKGDLIGGISIMVLFKIYDVNGNEILFETKGEELKEQTIKLKNGEECYLSELFYCSFDKELFKENQTFDFSPTMNVIMSNCRIAMEIHSYTKDIEVRKVILEPENIDREEFNDILLNNLELFDVTDNKPAQSCSYIAVEI
;
A
#
# COMPACT_ATOMS: atom_id res chain seq x y z
N MET A 1 10.18 27.63 29.14
CA MET A 1 9.51 26.33 28.83
C MET A 1 8.63 26.37 27.57
N LYS A 2 7.43 26.96 27.53
CA LYS A 2 6.59 26.93 26.30
C LYS A 2 7.21 27.62 25.07
N LYS A 3 7.95 28.72 25.27
CA LYS A 3 8.52 29.53 24.19
C LYS A 3 9.74 28.86 23.53
N GLU A 4 10.55 28.15 24.30
CA GLU A 4 11.72 27.39 23.81
C GLU A 4 11.27 26.14 23.04
N ILE A 5 10.25 25.42 23.54
CA ILE A 5 9.65 24.29 22.83
C ILE A 5 9.06 24.76 21.48
N LEU A 6 8.38 25.92 21.46
CA LEU A 6 7.81 26.46 20.23
C LEU A 6 8.91 26.84 19.21
N ALA A 7 10.00 27.46 19.68
CA ALA A 7 11.13 27.83 18.84
C ALA A 7 11.83 26.59 18.26
N HIS A 8 12.08 25.57 19.09
CA HIS A 8 12.65 24.30 18.66
C HIS A 8 11.76 23.59 17.63
N ASN A 9 10.45 23.52 17.86
CA ASN A 9 9.52 22.91 16.92
C ASN A 9 9.50 23.66 15.58
N SER A 10 9.54 24.99 15.60
CA SER A 10 9.60 25.81 14.39
C SER A 10 10.87 25.52 13.58
N GLU A 11 12.02 25.47 14.24
CA GLU A 11 13.30 25.14 13.60
C GLU A 11 13.29 23.73 12.99
N MET A 12 12.73 22.75 13.71
CA MET A 12 12.61 21.38 13.21
C MET A 12 11.70 21.31 11.98
N VAL A 13 10.58 22.04 11.94
CA VAL A 13 9.70 22.11 10.77
C VAL A 13 10.43 22.70 9.56
N ASP A 14 11.22 23.75 9.75
CA ASP A 14 12.00 24.36 8.66
C ASP A 14 13.03 23.38 8.08
N ILE A 15 13.71 22.62 8.96
CA ILE A 15 14.65 21.57 8.55
C ILE A 15 13.91 20.48 7.76
N MET A 16 12.78 19.98 8.27
CA MET A 16 11.98 18.94 7.60
C MET A 16 11.48 19.40 6.24
N LEU A 17 11.00 20.65 6.14
CA LEU A 17 10.52 21.23 4.89
C LEU A 17 11.64 21.36 3.86
N LYS A 18 12.85 21.73 4.30
CA LYS A 18 14.02 21.80 3.42
C LYS A 18 14.39 20.42 2.87
N GLU A 19 14.48 19.41 3.74
CA GLU A 19 14.77 18.03 3.34
C GLU A 19 13.74 17.50 2.34
N LEU A 20 12.44 17.76 2.59
CA LEU A 20 11.35 17.37 1.70
C LEU A 20 11.48 18.05 0.33
N LYS A 21 11.77 19.35 0.28
CA LYS A 21 11.96 20.09 -0.99
C LYS A 21 13.13 19.55 -1.80
N GLU A 22 14.27 19.30 -1.15
CA GLU A 22 15.46 18.76 -1.82
C GLU A 22 15.21 17.35 -2.34
N TYR A 23 14.49 16.53 -1.57
CA TYR A 23 14.12 15.19 -1.97
C TYR A 23 13.13 15.15 -3.14
N VAL A 24 12.06 15.95 -3.09
CA VAL A 24 11.07 16.06 -4.18
C VAL A 24 11.76 16.45 -5.48
N LYS A 25 12.63 17.48 -5.45
CA LYS A 25 13.41 17.90 -6.62
C LYS A 25 14.23 16.76 -7.21
N SER A 26 14.90 15.96 -6.36
CA SER A 26 15.68 14.81 -6.82
C SER A 26 14.84 13.71 -7.47
N LYS A 27 13.57 13.55 -7.07
CA LYS A 27 12.65 12.59 -7.68
C LYS A 27 12.09 13.10 -9.00
N GLU A 28 11.76 14.39 -9.10
CA GLU A 28 11.32 15.03 -10.35
C GLU A 28 12.40 14.93 -11.44
N ASP A 29 13.65 15.22 -11.09
CA ASP A 29 14.79 15.11 -12.00
C ASP A 29 14.93 13.67 -12.53
N ASN A 30 14.89 12.67 -11.64
CA ASN A 30 14.94 11.24 -11.99
C ASN A 30 13.72 10.76 -12.83
N GLN A 31 12.52 11.29 -12.55
CA GLN A 31 11.30 10.93 -13.27
C GLN A 31 11.32 11.50 -14.70
N ASN A 32 11.79 12.73 -14.87
CA ASN A 32 11.97 13.36 -16.17
C ASN A 32 12.96 12.58 -17.05
N GLU A 33 14.07 12.09 -16.48
CA GLU A 33 15.01 11.22 -17.19
C GLU A 33 14.37 9.90 -17.65
N LYS A 34 13.58 9.24 -16.77
CA LYS A 34 12.87 7.98 -17.11
C LYS A 34 11.76 8.15 -18.15
N ILE A 35 11.07 9.30 -18.18
CA ILE A 35 10.02 9.60 -19.16
C ILE A 35 10.61 9.78 -20.57
N VAL A 36 11.80 10.37 -20.66
CA VAL A 36 12.50 10.55 -21.94
C VAL A 36 12.88 9.20 -22.57
N GLU A 37 13.20 8.18 -21.78
CA GLU A 37 13.61 6.86 -22.27
C GLU A 37 12.46 5.93 -22.71
N LYS A 38 11.20 6.15 -22.27
CA LYS A 38 10.10 5.16 -22.43
C LYS A 38 8.94 5.54 -23.36
N LYS A 39 9.06 6.56 -24.19
CA LYS A 39 7.99 6.88 -25.18
C LYS A 39 8.07 6.00 -26.43
N LYS A 40 7.57 4.77 -26.33
CA LYS A 40 6.91 4.11 -27.47
C LYS A 40 5.40 4.19 -27.22
N ALA A 41 4.71 5.02 -27.99
CA ALA A 41 3.26 5.12 -27.94
C ALA A 41 2.64 3.77 -28.36
N ILE A 42 2.17 3.00 -27.39
CA ILE A 42 1.41 1.76 -27.64
C ILE A 42 -0.03 2.16 -27.92
N LYS A 43 -0.49 1.97 -29.16
CA LYS A 43 -1.88 2.20 -29.57
C LYS A 43 -2.72 0.98 -29.21
N GLY A 44 -3.63 1.08 -28.23
CA GLY A 44 -4.56 0.00 -27.89
C GLY A 44 -5.32 0.20 -26.57
N ILE A 45 -6.22 -0.75 -26.27
CA ILE A 45 -6.81 -0.92 -24.94
C ILE A 45 -5.85 -1.82 -24.16
N ARG A 46 -5.38 -1.34 -23.00
CA ARG A 46 -4.57 -2.14 -22.07
C ARG A 46 -5.46 -2.66 -20.96
N LYS A 47 -5.26 -3.91 -20.56
CA LYS A 47 -6.05 -4.61 -19.54
C LYS A 47 -5.19 -4.88 -18.32
N TYR A 48 -5.75 -4.70 -17.14
CA TYR A 48 -5.01 -4.81 -15.89
C TYR A 48 -5.79 -5.58 -14.83
N ARG A 49 -5.04 -6.25 -13.94
CA ARG A 49 -5.49 -6.56 -12.59
C ARG A 49 -5.04 -5.45 -11.65
N LEU A 50 -5.93 -5.05 -10.76
CA LEU A 50 -5.61 -4.07 -9.73
C LEU A 50 -5.18 -4.78 -8.45
N GLY A 51 -4.21 -4.19 -7.76
CA GLY A 51 -3.81 -4.58 -6.42
C GLY A 51 -3.79 -3.39 -5.49
N TYR A 52 -4.03 -3.65 -4.22
CA TYR A 52 -4.03 -2.65 -3.16
C TYR A 52 -3.17 -3.12 -2.00
N ASP A 53 -2.52 -2.18 -1.33
CA ASP A 53 -1.78 -2.49 -0.11
C ASP A 53 -2.70 -2.66 1.10
N TYR A 54 -2.23 -3.45 2.05
CA TYR A 54 -2.68 -3.43 3.44
C TYR A 54 -1.46 -3.08 4.30
N LEU A 55 -1.44 -1.83 4.75
CA LEU A 55 -0.39 -1.20 5.54
C LEU A 55 -0.60 -1.49 7.03
N PHE A 56 0.42 -2.05 7.65
CA PHE A 56 0.50 -2.27 9.09
C PHE A 56 1.46 -1.25 9.69
N LEU A 57 0.93 -0.39 10.56
CA LEU A 57 1.70 0.64 11.25
C LEU A 57 2.10 0.15 12.64
N PRO A 58 3.39 0.24 13.01
CA PRO A 58 3.80 0.02 14.38
C PRO A 58 3.40 1.23 15.24
N LYS A 59 3.22 1.01 16.54
CA LYS A 59 2.96 2.06 17.54
C LYS A 59 4.01 3.19 17.53
N ARG A 60 5.23 2.88 17.11
CA ARG A 60 6.34 3.81 16.89
C ARG A 60 7.34 3.18 15.93
N THR A 61 8.14 4.02 15.26
CA THR A 61 9.27 3.57 14.44
C THR A 61 10.26 2.75 15.27
N PHE A 62 10.89 1.74 14.66
CA PHE A 62 11.84 0.86 15.34
C PHE A 62 12.99 0.44 14.41
N LYS A 63 14.11 -0.01 14.98
CA LYS A 63 15.26 -0.45 14.20
C LYS A 63 15.18 -1.93 13.87
N TYR A 64 15.45 -2.29 12.62
CA TYR A 64 15.59 -3.66 12.16
C TYR A 64 16.77 -3.76 11.19
N LYS A 65 17.76 -4.62 11.49
CA LYS A 65 18.97 -4.84 10.67
C LYS A 65 19.71 -3.56 10.20
N GLY A 66 19.56 -2.45 10.92
CA GLY A 66 20.20 -1.16 10.60
C GLY A 66 19.22 -0.11 10.07
N ASP A 67 18.09 -0.54 9.53
CA ASP A 67 17.04 0.34 8.99
C ASP A 67 16.13 0.84 10.10
N LEU A 68 15.64 2.08 9.96
CA LEU A 68 14.55 2.59 10.78
C LEU A 68 13.22 2.35 10.05
N ILE A 69 12.43 1.41 10.58
CA ILE A 69 11.15 0.97 10.00
C ILE A 69 10.02 1.87 10.50
N GLY A 70 9.24 2.40 9.57
CA GLY A 70 8.02 3.16 9.85
C GLY A 70 6.71 2.43 9.58
N GLY A 71 6.75 1.36 8.78
CA GLY A 71 5.58 0.57 8.39
C GLY A 71 6.00 -0.68 7.64
N ILE A 72 5.09 -1.65 7.51
CA ILE A 72 5.23 -2.78 6.60
C ILE A 72 3.90 -2.99 5.88
N SER A 73 3.94 -3.44 4.62
CA SER A 73 2.72 -3.65 3.83
C SER A 73 2.76 -4.95 3.07
N ILE A 74 1.58 -5.54 2.89
CA ILE A 74 1.35 -6.58 1.89
C ILE A 74 0.59 -5.97 0.72
N MET A 75 1.01 -6.25 -0.51
CA MET A 75 0.28 -5.88 -1.72
C MET A 75 -0.59 -7.06 -2.15
N VAL A 76 -1.90 -6.86 -2.26
CA VAL A 76 -2.85 -7.93 -2.62
C VAL A 76 -3.42 -7.64 -4.01
N LEU A 77 -3.26 -8.58 -4.94
CA LEU A 77 -3.89 -8.55 -6.26
C LEU A 77 -5.27 -9.20 -6.21
N PHE A 78 -6.21 -8.56 -6.90
CA PHE A 78 -7.60 -9.00 -6.99
C PHE A 78 -7.90 -9.61 -8.36
N LYS A 79 -8.50 -10.80 -8.35
CA LYS A 79 -9.14 -11.43 -9.52
C LYS A 79 -10.65 -11.38 -9.29
N ILE A 80 -11.32 -10.50 -10.02
CA ILE A 80 -12.75 -10.26 -9.91
C ILE A 80 -13.45 -10.97 -11.06
N TYR A 81 -14.51 -11.73 -10.78
CA TYR A 81 -15.28 -12.44 -11.79
C TYR A 81 -16.74 -11.98 -11.74
N ASP A 82 -17.32 -11.77 -12.92
CA ASP A 82 -18.74 -11.50 -13.08
C ASP A 82 -19.61 -12.71 -12.70
N VAL A 83 -20.93 -12.52 -12.75
CA VAL A 83 -21.92 -13.59 -12.46
C VAL A 83 -21.85 -14.77 -13.42
N ASN A 84 -21.27 -14.58 -14.61
CA ASN A 84 -21.09 -15.61 -15.64
C ASN A 84 -19.74 -16.33 -15.51
N GLY A 85 -18.87 -15.88 -14.59
CA GLY A 85 -17.53 -16.42 -14.39
C GLY A 85 -16.44 -15.81 -15.28
N ASN A 86 -16.73 -14.74 -16.02
CA ASN A 86 -15.71 -14.01 -16.78
C ASN A 86 -14.93 -13.10 -15.85
N GLU A 87 -13.60 -13.08 -16.00
CA GLU A 87 -12.76 -12.13 -15.26
C GLU A 87 -13.04 -10.69 -15.73
N ILE A 88 -13.33 -9.81 -14.78
CA ILE A 88 -13.45 -8.38 -14.97
C ILE A 88 -12.04 -7.80 -14.90
N LEU A 89 -11.54 -7.38 -16.06
CA LEU A 89 -10.27 -6.67 -16.17
C LEU A 89 -10.52 -5.17 -16.31
N PHE A 90 -9.60 -4.40 -15.74
CA PHE A 90 -9.62 -2.95 -15.75
C PHE A 90 -8.96 -2.43 -17.02
N GLU A 91 -9.56 -1.44 -17.68
CA GLU A 91 -9.17 -1.01 -19.01
C GLU A 91 -8.76 0.46 -19.03
N THR A 92 -7.67 0.75 -19.74
CA THR A 92 -7.28 2.12 -20.07
C THR A 92 -7.02 2.24 -21.57
N LYS A 93 -7.42 3.39 -22.13
CA LYS A 93 -7.11 3.77 -23.51
C LYS A 93 -6.02 4.83 -23.48
N GLY A 94 -4.90 4.57 -24.16
CA GLY A 94 -3.76 5.47 -24.20
C GLY A 94 -2.74 5.22 -23.10
N GLU A 95 -1.94 6.25 -22.78
CA GLU A 95 -0.76 6.12 -21.89
C GLU A 95 -1.10 6.24 -20.40
N GLU A 96 -2.19 6.94 -20.05
CA GLU A 96 -2.53 7.25 -18.65
C GLU A 96 -3.54 6.27 -18.06
N LEU A 97 -3.13 5.57 -17.00
CA LEU A 97 -4.02 4.73 -16.20
C LEU A 97 -5.06 5.63 -15.53
N LYS A 98 -6.35 5.36 -15.79
CA LYS A 98 -7.43 6.02 -15.08
C LYS A 98 -7.75 5.29 -13.78
N GLU A 99 -8.20 6.07 -12.80
CA GLU A 99 -8.83 5.54 -11.59
C GLU A 99 -10.05 4.69 -11.97
N GLN A 100 -10.17 3.54 -11.34
CA GLN A 100 -11.14 2.53 -11.70
C GLN A 100 -11.69 1.81 -10.47
N THR A 101 -13.01 1.71 -10.45
CA THR A 101 -13.82 1.15 -9.36
C THR A 101 -14.73 0.07 -9.93
N ILE A 102 -15.37 -0.69 -9.05
CA ILE A 102 -16.51 -1.54 -9.43
C ILE A 102 -17.81 -0.89 -9.00
N LYS A 103 -18.88 -1.19 -9.72
CA LYS A 103 -20.21 -0.68 -9.42
C LYS A 103 -20.98 -1.66 -8.52
N LEU A 104 -21.48 -1.19 -7.40
CA LEU A 104 -22.31 -1.94 -6.47
C LEU A 104 -23.78 -1.97 -6.92
N LYS A 105 -24.57 -2.89 -6.37
CA LYS A 105 -26.02 -3.04 -6.64
C LYS A 105 -26.84 -1.78 -6.39
N ASN A 106 -26.44 -0.95 -5.42
CA ASN A 106 -27.07 0.33 -5.11
C ASN A 106 -26.65 1.47 -6.07
N GLY A 107 -25.73 1.18 -7.01
CA GLY A 107 -25.23 2.13 -7.99
C GLY A 107 -23.98 2.90 -7.57
N GLU A 108 -23.51 2.74 -6.33
CA GLU A 108 -22.28 3.36 -5.83
C GLU A 108 -21.02 2.73 -6.44
N GLU A 109 -19.95 3.51 -6.48
CA GLU A 109 -18.62 3.05 -6.87
C GLU A 109 -17.85 2.58 -5.63
N CYS A 110 -17.01 1.54 -5.81
CA CYS A 110 -16.27 0.91 -4.73
C CYS A 110 -14.85 0.55 -5.19
N TYR A 111 -13.84 0.95 -4.42
CA TYR A 111 -12.47 0.48 -4.62
C TYR A 111 -12.33 -0.98 -4.16
N LEU A 112 -11.42 -1.72 -4.78
CA LEU A 112 -11.25 -3.14 -4.42
C LEU A 112 -10.68 -3.32 -3.01
N SER A 113 -9.91 -2.36 -2.51
CA SER A 113 -9.44 -2.33 -1.11
C SER A 113 -10.59 -2.31 -0.09
N GLU A 114 -11.76 -1.80 -0.46
CA GLU A 114 -12.94 -1.73 0.42
C GLU A 114 -13.75 -3.03 0.46
N LEU A 115 -13.37 -4.05 -0.34
CA LEU A 115 -14.06 -5.33 -0.37
C LEU A 115 -13.70 -6.21 0.81
N PHE A 116 -12.48 -6.09 1.34
CA PHE A 116 -12.02 -6.91 2.46
C PHE A 116 -11.28 -6.05 3.47
N TYR A 117 -11.64 -6.23 4.73
CA TYR A 117 -10.79 -5.84 5.84
C TYR A 117 -9.65 -6.84 5.96
N CYS A 118 -8.42 -6.34 6.09
CA CYS A 118 -7.27 -7.17 6.45
C CYS A 118 -6.87 -6.88 7.90
N SER A 119 -6.57 -7.91 8.65
CA SER A 119 -5.98 -7.79 9.99
C SER A 119 -5.14 -9.04 10.29
N PHE A 120 -4.47 -9.06 11.44
CA PHE A 120 -3.89 -10.29 11.96
C PHE A 120 -4.14 -10.38 13.46
N ASP A 121 -4.32 -11.60 13.95
CA ASP A 121 -4.25 -11.90 15.38
C ASP A 121 -2.80 -12.29 15.71
N LYS A 122 -2.24 -11.69 16.76
CA LYS A 122 -0.82 -11.90 17.08
C LYS A 122 -0.50 -13.32 17.53
N GLU A 123 -1.42 -14.02 18.19
CA GLU A 123 -1.19 -15.39 18.64
C GLU A 123 -1.31 -16.37 17.46
N LEU A 124 -2.32 -16.20 16.61
CA LEU A 124 -2.45 -16.98 15.38
C LEU A 124 -1.27 -16.72 14.42
N PHE A 125 -0.82 -15.48 14.29
CA PHE A 125 0.30 -15.14 13.42
C PHE A 125 1.61 -15.83 13.85
N LYS A 126 1.84 -16.01 15.16
CA LYS A 126 2.99 -16.79 15.67
C LYS A 126 2.95 -18.24 15.19
N GLU A 127 1.77 -18.82 15.08
CA GLU A 127 1.60 -20.24 14.74
C GLU A 127 1.67 -20.49 13.24
N ASN A 128 1.06 -19.62 12.43
CA ASN A 128 0.82 -19.91 11.02
C ASN A 128 1.20 -18.79 10.04
N GLN A 129 1.57 -17.60 10.54
CA GLN A 129 1.99 -16.45 9.72
C GLN A 129 0.95 -16.10 8.64
N THR A 130 -0.34 -16.10 9.02
CA THR A 130 -1.48 -15.78 8.15
C THR A 130 -2.19 -14.50 8.55
N PHE A 131 -2.86 -13.88 7.58
CA PHE A 131 -3.70 -12.72 7.79
C PHE A 131 -5.17 -13.11 7.67
N ASP A 132 -6.02 -12.43 8.44
CA ASP A 132 -7.46 -12.55 8.30
C ASP A 132 -7.97 -11.53 7.27
N PHE A 133 -8.68 -12.04 6.26
CA PHE A 133 -9.36 -11.24 5.25
C PHE A 133 -10.87 -11.38 5.43
N SER A 134 -11.44 -10.47 6.21
CA SER A 134 -12.86 -10.43 6.51
C SER A 134 -13.63 -9.67 5.42
N PRO A 135 -14.61 -10.30 4.74
CA PRO A 135 -15.36 -9.63 3.67
C PRO A 135 -16.25 -8.52 4.23
N THR A 136 -16.32 -7.40 3.52
CA THR A 136 -17.27 -6.32 3.84
C THR A 136 -18.61 -6.54 3.14
N MET A 137 -19.62 -5.72 3.47
CA MET A 137 -20.90 -5.73 2.76
C MET A 137 -20.75 -5.46 1.25
N ASN A 138 -19.67 -4.77 0.86
CA ASN A 138 -19.39 -4.45 -0.54
C ASN A 138 -19.15 -5.71 -1.39
N VAL A 139 -18.66 -6.81 -0.81
CA VAL A 139 -18.56 -8.10 -1.51
C VAL A 139 -19.95 -8.59 -1.96
N ILE A 140 -20.92 -8.57 -1.06
CA ILE A 140 -22.30 -9.00 -1.34
C ILE A 140 -22.97 -8.04 -2.33
N MET A 141 -22.71 -6.74 -2.17
CA MET A 141 -23.25 -5.68 -3.02
C MET A 141 -22.62 -5.64 -4.42
N SER A 142 -21.39 -6.14 -4.59
CA SER A 142 -20.72 -6.20 -5.89
C SER A 142 -21.31 -7.25 -6.84
N ASN A 143 -21.97 -8.28 -6.29
CA ASN A 143 -22.40 -9.48 -7.04
C ASN A 143 -21.27 -10.23 -7.77
N CYS A 144 -20.01 -9.96 -7.41
CA CYS A 144 -18.84 -10.57 -8.04
C CYS A 144 -18.34 -11.76 -7.22
N ARG A 145 -17.66 -12.69 -7.90
CA ARG A 145 -16.79 -13.66 -7.21
C ARG A 145 -15.39 -13.07 -7.17
N ILE A 146 -14.71 -13.23 -6.03
CA ILE A 146 -13.42 -12.56 -5.81
C ILE A 146 -12.41 -13.60 -5.34
N ALA A 147 -11.24 -13.60 -5.96
CA ALA A 147 -10.05 -14.29 -5.47
C ALA A 147 -8.93 -13.28 -5.23
N MET A 148 -8.14 -13.51 -4.19
CA MET A 148 -7.05 -12.63 -3.76
C MET A 148 -5.73 -13.40 -3.73
N GLU A 149 -4.65 -12.69 -4.01
CA GLU A 149 -3.29 -13.24 -4.00
C GLU A 149 -2.34 -12.17 -3.42
N ILE A 150 -1.56 -12.53 -2.40
CA ILE A 150 -0.49 -11.64 -1.91
C ILE A 150 0.60 -11.63 -2.98
N HIS A 151 0.80 -10.47 -3.59
CA HIS A 151 1.71 -10.25 -4.71
C HIS A 151 3.12 -9.90 -4.26
N SER A 152 3.25 -9.03 -3.26
CA SER A 152 4.55 -8.57 -2.77
C SER A 152 4.47 -8.07 -1.33
N TYR A 153 5.64 -7.88 -0.73
CA TYR A 153 5.82 -7.41 0.64
C TYR A 153 6.76 -6.20 0.62
N THR A 154 6.48 -5.19 1.44
CA THR A 154 7.35 -4.03 1.58
C THR A 154 7.57 -3.67 3.05
N LYS A 155 8.72 -3.05 3.34
CA LYS A 155 8.97 -2.30 4.57
C LYS A 155 9.24 -0.84 4.22
N ASP A 156 8.71 0.08 5.01
CA ASP A 156 8.94 1.51 4.82
C ASP A 156 10.16 1.92 5.65
N ILE A 157 11.25 2.27 4.97
CA ILE A 157 12.54 2.61 5.58
C ILE A 157 12.80 4.11 5.51
N GLU A 158 13.39 4.67 6.58
CA GLU A 158 13.85 6.06 6.57
C GLU A 158 15.02 6.25 5.60
N VAL A 159 14.78 6.97 4.50
CA VAL A 159 15.84 7.36 3.56
C VAL A 159 16.44 8.72 3.90
N ARG A 160 15.68 9.59 4.57
CA ARG A 160 16.12 10.91 5.06
C ARG A 160 15.21 11.37 6.19
N LYS A 161 15.69 11.54 7.43
CA LYS A 161 15.06 12.17 8.63
C LYS A 161 13.55 11.98 8.92
N VAL A 162 12.67 12.27 7.96
CA VAL A 162 11.20 12.19 8.05
C VAL A 162 10.56 11.56 6.81
N ILE A 163 11.36 11.13 5.85
CA ILE A 163 10.94 10.57 4.57
C ILE A 163 11.17 9.07 4.64
N LEU A 164 10.07 8.34 4.58
CA LEU A 164 10.04 6.90 4.46
C LEU A 164 9.82 6.54 2.99
N GLU A 165 10.58 5.58 2.48
CA GLU A 165 10.32 4.96 1.18
C GLU A 165 10.05 3.46 1.35
N PRO A 166 9.10 2.90 0.58
CA PRO A 166 8.90 1.47 0.57
C PRO A 166 10.06 0.76 -0.11
N GLU A 167 10.61 -0.25 0.54
CA GLU A 167 11.56 -1.20 -0.01
C GLU A 167 10.90 -2.56 -0.14
N ASN A 168 11.03 -3.19 -1.31
CA ASN A 168 10.54 -4.56 -1.52
C ASN A 168 11.38 -5.53 -0.70
N ILE A 169 10.70 -6.42 0.02
CA ILE A 169 11.30 -7.50 0.79
C ILE A 169 10.63 -8.82 0.42
N ASP A 170 11.26 -9.93 0.78
CA ASP A 170 10.62 -11.23 0.66
C ASP A 170 9.67 -11.49 1.85
N ARG A 171 8.92 -12.59 1.73
CA ARG A 171 7.99 -13.02 2.78
C ARG A 171 8.70 -13.39 4.08
N GLU A 172 9.92 -13.94 4.00
CA GLU A 172 10.66 -14.40 5.17
C GLU A 172 11.09 -13.21 6.03
N GLU A 173 11.66 -12.17 5.40
CA GLU A 173 12.01 -10.91 6.07
C GLU A 173 10.77 -10.20 6.60
N PHE A 174 9.67 -10.13 5.83
CA PHE A 174 8.42 -9.54 6.31
C PHE A 174 7.93 -10.23 7.58
N ASN A 175 7.87 -11.57 7.55
CA ASN A 175 7.40 -12.36 8.68
C ASN A 175 8.33 -12.24 9.88
N ASP A 176 9.64 -12.21 9.66
CA ASP A 176 10.65 -11.98 10.71
C ASP A 176 10.48 -10.61 11.37
N ILE A 177 10.26 -9.55 10.58
CA ILE A 177 9.96 -8.21 11.12
C ILE A 177 8.71 -8.26 12.00
N LEU A 178 7.61 -8.80 11.50
CA LEU A 178 6.34 -8.80 12.22
C LEU A 178 6.42 -9.68 13.48
N LEU A 179 6.97 -10.90 13.40
CA LEU A 179 7.09 -11.85 14.51
C LEU A 179 7.94 -11.31 15.66
N ASN A 180 9.09 -10.70 15.34
CA ASN A 180 9.99 -10.17 16.37
C ASN A 180 9.48 -8.86 16.99
N ASN A 181 8.42 -8.26 16.43
CA ASN A 181 7.90 -6.96 16.84
C ASN A 181 6.37 -6.94 17.05
N LEU A 182 5.73 -8.08 17.27
CA LEU A 182 4.26 -8.20 17.33
C LEU A 182 3.58 -7.16 18.24
N GLU A 183 4.13 -6.91 19.42
CA GLU A 183 3.58 -5.94 20.37
C GLU A 183 3.63 -4.49 19.87
N LEU A 184 4.50 -4.18 18.91
CA LEU A 184 4.49 -2.88 18.24
C LEU A 184 3.34 -2.77 17.24
N PHE A 185 2.93 -3.87 16.61
CA PHE A 185 1.89 -3.89 15.58
C PHE A 185 0.49 -4.26 16.13
N ASP A 186 0.38 -4.70 17.38
CA ASP A 186 -0.90 -4.93 18.08
C ASP A 186 -1.57 -3.61 18.50
N VAL A 187 -1.98 -2.81 17.51
CA VAL A 187 -2.62 -1.49 17.68
C VAL A 187 -3.97 -1.46 16.98
N THR A 188 -4.84 -0.54 17.41
CA THR A 188 -6.20 -0.38 16.87
C THR A 188 -6.20 -0.03 15.39
N ASP A 189 -5.19 0.72 14.94
CA ASP A 189 -5.07 1.19 13.56
C ASP A 189 -4.78 0.06 12.55
N ASN A 190 -4.44 -1.13 13.04
CA ASN A 190 -4.23 -2.34 12.22
C ASN A 190 -5.43 -3.31 12.27
N LYS A 191 -6.57 -2.87 12.83
CA LYS A 191 -7.79 -3.68 13.03
C LYS A 191 -9.02 -2.92 12.49
N PRO A 192 -9.10 -2.64 11.17
CA PRO A 192 -8.30 -3.24 10.09
C PRO A 192 -7.10 -2.40 9.66
N ALA A 193 -6.16 -3.03 8.95
CA ALA A 193 -5.08 -2.36 8.23
C ALA A 193 -5.63 -1.37 7.19
N GLN A 194 -4.88 -0.30 6.95
CA GLN A 194 -5.24 0.76 6.00
C GLN A 194 -4.73 0.42 4.61
N SER A 195 -5.34 1.01 3.57
CA SER A 195 -4.79 1.01 2.21
C SER A 195 -4.43 2.45 1.83
N CYS A 196 -3.22 2.64 1.33
CA CYS A 196 -2.66 3.94 0.97
C CYS A 196 -2.07 3.94 -0.45
N SER A 197 -1.99 2.78 -1.11
CA SER A 197 -1.42 2.65 -2.44
C SER A 197 -2.10 1.55 -3.25
N TYR A 198 -1.90 1.61 -4.56
CA TYR A 198 -2.39 0.60 -5.48
C TYR A 198 -1.38 0.34 -6.60
N ILE A 199 -1.51 -0.82 -7.23
CA ILE A 199 -0.78 -1.19 -8.44
C ILE A 199 -1.76 -1.61 -9.54
N ALA A 200 -1.30 -1.49 -10.79
CA ALA A 200 -1.99 -2.06 -11.95
C ALA A 200 -1.02 -2.99 -12.69
N VAL A 201 -1.33 -4.28 -12.69
CA VAL A 201 -0.54 -5.33 -13.36
C VAL A 201 -1.19 -5.64 -14.70
N GLU A 202 -0.50 -5.32 -15.79
CA GLU A 202 -0.98 -5.60 -17.15
C GLU A 202 -1.06 -7.11 -17.42
N ILE A 203 -2.12 -7.54 -18.11
CA ILE A 203 -2.44 -8.95 -18.43
C ILE A 203 -2.33 -9.20 -19.93
#